data_AF-A0A318B6I0-F1
#
_entry.id   AF-A0A318B6I0-F1
#
_cell.length_a   1.000
_cell.length_b   1.000
_cell.length_c   1.000
_cell.angle_alpha   90.00
_cell.angle_beta   90.00
_cell.angle_gamma   90.00
#
_symmetry.space_group_name_H-M   'P 1'
#
loop_
_entity.id
_entity.type
_entity.pdbx_description
1 polymer ?
#
loop_
_entity_poly.entity_id
_entity_poly.type
_entity_poly.pdbx_seq_one_letter_code
_entity_poly.pdbx_strand_id
1 'polypeptide(L)'
;MSDDIILPAPPPEHWDEALAQTLPGKTILVGLTFLDADGEIEAVEQFHGVILSAEADEGILVDLLGEEDDGDTYLLPPQTSNIQAAQPGTYTLANGEVLENPDFVSNWTIQGPEDPANEA
;
A
#
# COMPACT_ATOMS: atom_id res chain seq x y z
N MET A 1 -21.09 -16.84 11.71
CA MET A 1 -19.98 -17.59 11.10
C MET A 1 -19.13 -16.53 10.47
N SER A 2 -18.07 -16.12 11.18
CA SER A 2 -17.13 -15.13 10.67
C SER A 2 -16.37 -15.83 9.56
N ASP A 3 -16.53 -15.33 8.34
CA ASP A 3 -15.66 -15.70 7.23
C ASP A 3 -14.31 -15.08 7.59
N ASP A 4 -13.49 -15.88 8.26
CA ASP A 4 -12.08 -15.65 8.41
C ASP A 4 -11.53 -15.76 6.98
N ILE A 5 -11.47 -14.62 6.30
CA ILE A 5 -10.80 -14.52 5.00
C ILE A 5 -9.32 -14.75 5.31
N ILE A 6 -8.93 -16.02 5.41
CA ILE A 6 -7.56 -16.46 5.25
C ILE A 6 -7.23 -16.11 3.81
N LEU A 7 -6.64 -14.93 3.59
CA LEU A 7 -6.03 -14.60 2.32
C LEU A 7 -4.99 -15.71 2.08
N PRO A 8 -5.12 -16.52 1.02
CA PRO A 8 -4.11 -17.54 0.74
C PRO A 8 -2.76 -16.84 0.62
N ALA A 9 -1.73 -17.42 1.24
CA ALA A 9 -0.38 -16.87 1.16
C ALA A 9 -0.06 -16.53 -0.32
N PRO A 10 0.43 -15.31 -0.58
CA PRO A 10 0.71 -14.84 -1.93
C PRO A 10 1.64 -15.83 -2.64
N PRO A 11 1.50 -16.03 -3.96
CA PRO A 11 2.45 -16.85 -4.71
C PRO A 11 3.89 -16.39 -4.39
N PRO A 12 4.86 -17.31 -4.26
CA PRO A 12 6.24 -16.97 -3.87
C PRO A 12 6.96 -16.02 -4.84
N GLU A 13 6.38 -15.78 -6.02
CA GLU A 13 6.80 -14.78 -7.00
C GLU A 13 6.43 -13.33 -6.62
N HIS A 14 5.56 -13.14 -5.62
CA HIS A 14 5.12 -11.84 -5.11
C HIS A 14 5.62 -11.50 -3.70
N TRP A 15 6.23 -12.48 -3.01
CA TRP A 15 6.72 -12.35 -1.63
C TRP A 15 8.21 -12.71 -1.51
N ASP A 16 8.99 -11.75 -1.02
CA ASP A 16 10.41 -11.89 -0.73
C ASP A 16 10.61 -11.79 0.78
N GLU A 17 10.84 -12.93 1.41
CA GLU A 17 11.05 -13.02 2.86
C GLU A 17 12.28 -12.24 3.34
N ALA A 18 13.33 -12.11 2.51
CA ALA A 18 14.52 -11.37 2.88
C ALA A 18 14.23 -9.86 2.87
N LEU A 19 13.47 -9.37 1.88
CA LEU A 19 13.01 -7.98 1.87
C LEU A 19 12.06 -7.73 3.06
N ALA A 20 11.06 -8.59 3.27
CA ALA A 20 10.07 -8.45 4.34
C ALA A 20 10.72 -8.28 5.72
N GLN A 21 11.76 -9.04 6.03
CA GLN A 21 12.50 -8.92 7.29
C GLN A 21 13.24 -7.57 7.46
N THR A 22 13.49 -6.84 6.38
CA THR A 22 14.16 -5.52 6.41
C THR A 22 13.19 -4.34 6.45
N LEU A 23 11.90 -4.57 6.21
CA LEU A 23 10.87 -3.53 6.14
C LEU A 23 10.51 -2.92 7.50
N PRO A 24 10.34 -3.68 8.61
CA PRO A 24 9.94 -3.10 9.89
C PRO A 24 10.86 -1.96 10.36
N GLY A 25 10.25 -0.86 10.79
CA GLY A 25 10.93 0.37 11.23
C GLY A 25 11.45 1.25 10.10
N LYS A 26 11.09 0.98 8.84
CA LYS A 26 11.43 1.82 7.67
C LYS A 26 10.24 2.67 7.25
N THR A 27 10.53 3.82 6.66
CA THR A 27 9.48 4.71 6.14
C THR A 27 9.10 4.31 4.73
N ILE A 28 7.80 4.21 4.47
CA ILE A 28 7.25 3.89 3.16
C ILE A 28 6.27 4.97 2.69
N LEU A 29 6.40 5.36 1.43
CA LEU A 29 5.42 6.15 0.70
C LEU A 29 4.53 5.20 -0.11
N VAL A 30 3.21 5.27 0.09
CA VAL A 30 2.25 4.45 -0.65
C VAL A 30 1.41 5.34 -1.55
N GLY A 31 1.33 5.00 -2.83
CA GLY A 31 0.40 5.59 -3.78
C GLY A 31 -0.64 4.57 -4.22
N LEU A 32 -1.92 4.90 -4.07
CA LEU A 32 -3.04 4.12 -4.57
C LEU A 32 -3.66 4.87 -5.76
N THR A 33 -3.69 4.23 -6.92
CA THR A 33 -4.39 4.72 -8.09
C THR A 33 -5.65 3.89 -8.28
N PHE A 34 -6.81 4.50 -8.12
CA PHE A 34 -8.10 3.87 -8.40
C PHE A 34 -8.46 4.11 -9.85
N LEU A 35 -8.68 3.03 -10.58
CA LEU A 35 -9.18 3.06 -11.94
C LEU A 35 -10.66 2.71 -11.97
N ASP A 36 -11.41 3.30 -12.87
CA ASP A 36 -12.78 2.90 -13.16
C ASP A 36 -12.85 1.61 -14.00
N ALA A 37 -14.08 1.22 -14.39
CA ALA A 37 -14.33 0.04 -15.22
C ALA A 37 -13.70 0.14 -16.63
N ASP A 38 -13.54 1.36 -17.16
CA ASP A 38 -12.93 1.64 -18.45
C ASP A 38 -11.40 1.74 -18.38
N GLY A 39 -10.83 1.69 -17.17
CA GLY A 39 -9.40 1.82 -16.91
C GLY A 39 -8.93 3.27 -16.85
N GLU A 40 -9.83 4.24 -16.77
CA GLU A 40 -9.49 5.64 -16.54
C GLU A 40 -9.25 5.91 -15.04
N ILE A 41 -8.40 6.89 -14.74
CA ILE A 41 -8.07 7.22 -13.34
C ILE A 41 -9.25 7.94 -12.70
N GLU A 42 -9.89 7.30 -11.73
CA GLU A 42 -10.99 7.85 -10.94
C GLU A 42 -10.47 8.68 -9.76
N ALA A 43 -9.49 8.13 -9.04
CA ALA A 43 -8.88 8.78 -7.88
C ALA A 43 -7.42 8.38 -7.70
N VAL A 44 -6.65 9.26 -7.06
CA VAL A 44 -5.29 8.97 -6.61
C VAL A 44 -5.17 9.38 -5.16
N GLU A 45 -4.82 8.42 -4.32
CA GLU A 45 -4.57 8.63 -2.90
C GLU A 45 -3.10 8.35 -2.61
N GLN A 46 -2.49 9.15 -1.74
CA GLN A 46 -1.11 8.97 -1.34
C GLN A 46 -0.99 9.21 0.15
N PHE A 47 -0.30 8.32 0.82
CA PHE A 47 -0.02 8.42 2.25
C PHE A 47 1.39 7.90 2.53
N HIS A 48 1.90 8.23 3.72
CA HIS A 48 3.17 7.71 4.16
C HIS A 48 3.10 7.25 5.61
N GLY A 49 4.03 6.39 5.97
CA GLY A 49 4.04 5.81 7.30
C GLY A 49 5.28 4.99 7.58
N VAL A 50 5.32 4.41 8.78
CA VAL A 50 6.38 3.49 9.20
C VAL A 50 5.85 2.07 9.18
N ILE A 51 6.58 1.17 8.55
CA ILE A 51 6.20 -0.24 8.51
C ILE A 51 6.38 -0.84 9.90
N LEU A 52 5.32 -1.38 10.48
CA LEU A 52 5.34 -2.04 11.79
C LEU A 52 5.72 -3.52 11.67
N SER A 53 5.12 -4.21 10.72
CA SER A 53 5.34 -5.64 10.45
C SER A 53 5.12 -5.95 8.97
N ALA A 54 5.73 -7.04 8.50
CA ALA A 54 5.54 -7.54 7.15
C ALA A 54 5.56 -9.08 7.20
N GLU A 55 4.39 -9.69 7.10
CA GLU A 55 4.19 -11.14 7.13
C GLU A 55 3.41 -11.63 5.92
N ALA A 56 3.74 -12.83 5.42
CA ALA A 56 3.11 -13.38 4.23
C ALA A 56 1.63 -13.74 4.44
N ASP A 57 1.28 -14.13 5.67
CA ASP A 57 -0.07 -14.56 6.05
C ASP A 57 -0.95 -13.38 6.51
N GLU A 58 -0.36 -12.35 7.13
CA GLU A 58 -1.09 -11.21 7.69
C GLU A 58 -1.10 -9.99 6.75
N GLY A 59 -0.02 -9.76 6.01
CA GLY A 59 0.17 -8.55 5.19
C GLY A 59 1.30 -7.66 5.69
N ILE A 60 1.31 -6.42 5.21
CA ILE A 60 2.32 -5.42 5.58
C ILE A 60 1.60 -4.31 6.33
N LEU A 61 1.81 -4.25 7.63
CA LEU A 61 1.17 -3.26 8.50
C LEU A 61 2.00 -1.98 8.51
N VAL A 62 1.35 -0.86 8.20
CA VAL A 62 1.97 0.47 8.15
C VAL A 62 1.26 1.36 9.17
N ASP A 63 2.03 2.00 10.03
CA ASP A 63 1.58 3.08 10.92
C ASP A 63 1.59 4.38 10.13
N LEU A 64 0.41 4.93 9.85
CA LEU A 64 0.26 6.15 9.08
C LEU A 64 0.81 7.32 9.89
N LEU A 65 1.67 8.08 9.23
CA LEU A 65 2.23 9.32 9.78
C LEU A 65 1.70 10.43 8.90
N GLY A 66 0.81 11.27 9.44
CA GLY A 66 0.25 12.40 8.71
C GLY A 66 -0.61 13.24 9.64
N GLU A 67 -0.79 14.52 9.35
CA GLU A 67 -1.54 15.43 10.25
C GLU A 67 -3.00 14.98 10.48
N GLU A 68 -3.59 14.26 9.53
CA GLU A 68 -4.99 13.81 9.55
C GLU A 68 -5.17 12.38 10.05
N ASP A 69 -4.15 11.52 9.92
CA ASP A 69 -4.20 10.06 10.16
C ASP A 69 -3.12 9.59 11.18
N ASP A 70 -2.57 10.51 11.99
CA ASP A 70 -1.52 10.19 12.98
C ASP A 70 -2.00 9.11 13.97
N GLY A 71 -1.41 7.93 13.87
CA GLY A 71 -1.71 6.77 14.71
C GLY A 71 -2.79 5.83 14.17
N ASP A 72 -3.29 6.05 12.96
CA ASP A 72 -4.04 5.04 12.23
C ASP A 72 -3.11 4.01 11.58
N THR A 73 -3.60 2.79 11.42
CA THR A 73 -2.81 1.70 10.80
C THR A 73 -3.46 1.25 9.50
N TYR A 74 -2.62 1.02 8.49
CA TYR A 74 -3.03 0.55 7.18
C TYR A 74 -2.39 -0.80 6.89
N LEU A 75 -3.22 -1.79 6.57
CA LEU A 75 -2.76 -3.13 6.21
C LEU A 75 -2.70 -3.27 4.68
N LEU A 76 -1.48 -3.30 4.15
CA LEU A 76 -1.25 -3.58 2.74
C LEU A 76 -1.24 -5.10 2.49
N PRO A 77 -1.63 -5.54 1.27
CA PRO A 77 -1.51 -6.93 0.88
C PRO A 77 -0.05 -7.40 1.00
N PRO A 78 0.18 -8.71 1.26
CA PRO A 78 1.52 -9.28 1.36
C PRO A 78 2.18 -9.38 -0.03
N GLN A 79 2.53 -8.25 -0.65
CA GLN A 79 3.18 -8.20 -1.95
C GLN A 79 4.40 -7.30 -1.92
N THR A 80 5.50 -7.84 -1.41
CA THR A 80 6.80 -7.15 -1.37
C THR A 80 7.34 -6.82 -2.75
N SER A 81 6.93 -7.56 -3.79
CA SER A 81 7.29 -7.23 -5.19
C SER A 81 6.77 -5.85 -5.63
N ASN A 82 5.78 -5.31 -4.92
CA ASN A 82 5.25 -3.98 -5.13
C ASN A 82 5.96 -2.89 -4.32
N ILE A 83 6.98 -3.25 -3.54
CA ILE A 83 7.79 -2.35 -2.72
C ILE A 83 9.16 -2.16 -3.37
N GLN A 84 9.55 -0.91 -3.55
CA GLN A 84 10.81 -0.55 -4.18
C GLN A 84 11.56 0.44 -3.29
N ALA A 85 12.89 0.38 -3.28
CA ALA A 85 13.69 1.37 -2.57
C ALA A 85 13.41 2.76 -3.16
N ALA A 86 13.04 3.71 -2.31
CA ALA A 86 12.79 5.06 -2.75
C ALA A 86 14.12 5.75 -3.08
N GLN A 87 14.07 6.69 -4.03
CA GLN A 87 15.24 7.50 -4.34
C GLN A 87 15.41 8.55 -3.24
N PRO A 88 16.65 8.84 -2.80
CA PRO A 88 16.87 9.94 -1.87
C PRO A 88 16.41 11.24 -2.52
N GLY A 89 15.60 12.01 -1.79
CA GLY A 89 14.95 13.20 -2.33
C GLY A 89 13.79 13.65 -1.45
N THR A 90 13.13 14.69 -1.93
CA THR A 90 11.95 15.28 -1.28
C THR A 90 10.73 14.93 -2.11
N TYR A 91 9.75 14.29 -1.49
CA TYR A 91 8.49 13.89 -2.10
C TYR A 91 7.38 14.77 -1.55
N THR A 92 6.67 15.47 -2.44
CA THR A 92 5.47 16.22 -2.08
C THR A 92 4.25 15.35 -2.35
N LEU A 93 3.46 15.10 -1.31
CA LEU A 93 2.22 14.35 -1.39
C LEU A 93 1.08 15.24 -1.91
N ALA A 94 -0.01 14.61 -2.36
CA ALA A 94 -1.19 15.30 -2.88
C ALA A 94 -1.85 16.25 -1.86
N ASN A 95 -1.77 15.94 -0.56
CA ASN A 95 -2.27 16.79 0.53
C ASN A 95 -1.33 17.98 0.86
N GLY A 96 -0.17 18.08 0.21
CA GLY A 96 0.82 19.13 0.43
C GLY A 96 1.87 18.80 1.48
N GLU A 97 1.79 17.62 2.11
CA GLU A 97 2.84 17.13 3.01
C GLU A 97 4.14 16.87 2.25
N VAL A 98 5.26 17.05 2.94
CA VAL A 98 6.59 16.90 2.37
C VAL A 98 7.33 15.82 3.12
N LEU A 99 7.57 14.70 2.44
CA LEU A 99 8.32 13.58 2.97
C LEU A 99 9.77 13.61 2.45
N GLU A 100 10.72 13.68 3.36
CA GLU A 100 12.14 13.71 3.03
C GLU A 100 12.76 12.32 3.16
N ASN A 101 13.37 11.84 2.08
CA ASN A 101 14.11 10.57 2.00
C ASN A 101 13.35 9.38 2.60
N PRO A 102 12.18 9.00 2.06
CA PRO A 102 11.58 7.70 2.41
C PRO A 102 12.57 6.57 2.10
N ASP A 103 12.50 5.48 2.85
CA ASP A 103 13.30 4.28 2.57
C ASP A 103 12.70 3.53 1.38
N PHE A 104 11.36 3.47 1.30
CA PHE A 104 10.63 2.70 0.31
C PHE A 104 9.47 3.48 -0.31
N VAL A 105 9.09 3.06 -1.52
CA VAL A 105 7.88 3.50 -2.22
C VAL A 105 7.11 2.28 -2.72
N SER A 106 5.79 2.33 -2.65
CA SER A 106 4.91 1.30 -3.18
C SER A 106 3.75 1.94 -3.93
N ASN A 107 3.49 1.48 -5.16
CA ASN A 107 2.43 2.02 -6.01
C ASN A 107 1.45 0.92 -6.39
N TRP A 108 0.19 1.10 -6.03
CA TRP A 108 -0.89 0.15 -6.28
C TRP A 108 -1.83 0.72 -7.30
N THR A 109 -2.32 -0.14 -8.19
CA THR A 109 -3.37 0.22 -9.13
C THR A 109 -4.55 -0.71 -8.84
N ILE A 110 -5.62 -0.11 -8.34
CA ILE A 110 -6.83 -0.80 -7.92
C ILE A 110 -7.86 -0.54 -9.01
N GLN A 111 -8.21 -1.58 -9.76
CA GLN A 111 -9.29 -1.49 -10.72
C GLN A 111 -10.61 -1.66 -9.96
N GLY A 112 -11.48 -0.66 -10.06
CA GLY A 112 -12.82 -0.72 -9.52
C GLY A 112 -13.60 -1.89 -10.11
N PRO A 113 -14.63 -2.39 -9.41
CA PRO A 113 -15.51 -3.40 -9.98
C PRO A 113 -16.07 -2.86 -11.30
N GLU A 114 -16.01 -3.67 -12.36
CA GLU A 114 -16.83 -3.43 -13.55
C GLU A 114 -18.27 -3.32 -13.04
N ASP A 115 -18.89 -2.14 -13.12
CA ASP A 115 -20.29 -1.95 -12.73
C ASP A 115 -21.10 -3.03 -13.44
N PRO A 116 -21.59 -4.08 -12.75
CA PRO A 116 -22.30 -5.15 -13.40
C PRO A 116 -23.73 -4.65 -13.55
N ALA A 117 -23.91 -3.72 -14.48
CA ALA A 117 -25.17 -3.20 -14.94
C ALA A 117 -26.09 -2.65 -13.83
N ASN A 118 -26.41 -1.36 -13.98
CA ASN A 118 -27.79 -0.92 -13.83
C ASN A 118 -28.72 -1.75 -14.77
N GLU A 119 -29.00 -3.00 -14.41
CA GLU A 119 -30.11 -3.78 -14.95
C GLU A 119 -31.41 -3.20 -14.35
N ALA A 120 -32.02 -2.25 -15.06
CA ALA A 120 -33.35 -1.71 -14.77
C ALA A 120 -34.29 -1.86 -15.98
#